data_AF-A0A935BHI9-F1
#
_entry.id   AF-A0A935BHI9-F1
#
_cell.length_a   1.000
_cell.length_b   1.000
_cell.length_c   1.000
_cell.angle_alpha   90.00
_cell.angle_beta   90.00
_cell.angle_gamma   90.00
#
_symmetry.space_group_name_H-M   'P 1'
#
loop_
_entity.id
_entity.type
_entity.pdbx_description
1 polymer ?
#
loop_
_entity_poly.entity_id
_entity_poly.type
_entity_poly.pdbx_seq_one_letter_code
_entity_poly.pdbx_strand_id
1 'polypeptide(L)'
;MMGGRTWDDWIDEYSESHQHPMNKLTHQFGIPMIAVSILLVIPSFFVGGFWRFALGLFVVGWILQFIGHWFEGKPPEFMKDYRFLFVGMRWWMKKTFG
;
A
#
# COMPACT_ATOMS: atom_id res chain seq x y z
N MET A 1 -18.37 -0.77 -6.69
CA MET A 1 -17.88 -1.62 -7.80
C MET A 1 -16.79 -0.87 -8.55
N MET A 2 -15.79 -1.57 -9.08
CA MET A 2 -14.70 -1.02 -9.91
C MET A 2 -14.42 -2.02 -11.03
N GLY A 3 -14.55 -1.58 -12.29
CA GLY A 3 -14.34 -2.44 -13.45
C GLY A 3 -15.25 -3.67 -13.50
N GLY A 4 -16.52 -3.53 -13.08
CA GLY A 4 -17.50 -4.63 -13.09
C GLY A 4 -17.45 -5.59 -11.90
N ARG A 5 -16.49 -5.45 -10.99
CA ARG A 5 -16.37 -6.26 -9.75
C ARG A 5 -16.72 -5.46 -8.50
N THR A 6 -17.19 -6.11 -7.44
CA THR A 6 -17.42 -5.45 -6.15
C THR A 6 -16.10 -5.14 -5.46
N TRP A 7 -16.12 -4.26 -4.44
CA TRP A 7 -14.90 -3.97 -3.69
C TRP A 7 -14.45 -5.15 -2.84
N ASP A 8 -15.39 -5.96 -2.34
CA ASP A 8 -15.08 -7.18 -1.61
C ASP A 8 -14.36 -8.17 -2.51
N ASP A 9 -14.83 -8.40 -3.75
CA ASP A 9 -14.13 -9.27 -4.71
C ASP A 9 -12.67 -8.86 -4.94
N TRP A 10 -12.40 -7.56 -5.07
CA TRP A 10 -11.04 -7.04 -5.25
C TRP A 10 -10.17 -7.25 -4.00
N ILE A 11 -10.74 -7.00 -2.82
CA ILE A 11 -10.03 -7.13 -1.54
C ILE A 11 -9.75 -8.61 -1.23
N ASP A 12 -10.68 -9.50 -1.59
CA ASP A 12 -10.54 -10.94 -1.41
C ASP A 12 -9.44 -11.48 -2.33
N GLU A 13 -9.43 -11.10 -3.62
CA GLU A 13 -8.32 -11.44 -4.53
C GLU A 13 -6.96 -10.94 -4.01
N TYR A 14 -6.89 -9.70 -3.54
CA TYR A 14 -5.68 -9.15 -2.94
C TYR A 14 -5.27 -9.92 -1.67
N SER A 15 -6.22 -10.30 -0.84
CA SER A 15 -5.94 -11.06 0.39
C SER A 15 -5.42 -12.45 0.07
N GLU A 16 -6.02 -13.14 -0.90
CA GLU A 16 -5.61 -14.46 -1.39
C GLU A 16 -4.21 -14.47 -2.00
N SER A 17 -3.80 -13.37 -2.65
CA SER A 17 -2.47 -13.26 -3.23
C SER A 17 -1.36 -12.96 -2.22
N HIS A 18 -1.69 -12.36 -1.06
CA HIS A 18 -0.76 -12.01 0.03
C HIS A 18 -1.02 -12.86 1.27
N GLN A 19 -0.48 -14.09 1.32
CA GLN A 19 -0.75 -15.00 2.43
C GLN A 19 0.37 -15.04 3.48
N HIS A 20 1.62 -14.80 3.07
CA HIS A 20 2.78 -14.92 3.94
C HIS A 20 2.71 -13.88 5.08
N PRO A 21 2.98 -14.28 6.34
CA PRO A 21 2.84 -13.37 7.49
C PRO A 21 3.73 -12.14 7.37
N MET A 22 4.96 -12.28 6.86
CA MET A 22 5.85 -11.14 6.63
C MET A 22 5.36 -10.21 5.53
N ASN A 23 4.68 -10.75 4.51
CA ASN A 23 4.08 -9.93 3.48
C ASN A 23 2.95 -9.08 4.09
N LYS A 24 2.00 -9.72 4.79
CA LYS A 24 0.89 -9.02 5.45
C LYS A 24 1.38 -7.97 6.45
N LEU A 25 2.42 -8.26 7.23
CA LEU A 25 2.98 -7.35 8.23
C LEU A 25 3.61 -6.12 7.58
N THR A 26 4.49 -6.33 6.59
CA THR A 26 5.16 -5.24 5.89
C THR A 26 4.17 -4.39 5.09
N HIS A 27 3.12 -4.99 4.52
CA HIS A 27 2.05 -4.25 3.87
C HIS A 27 1.20 -3.43 4.84
N GLN A 28 0.90 -3.98 6.02
CA GLN A 28 0.15 -3.29 7.06
C GLN A 28 0.81 -1.98 7.53
N PHE A 29 2.14 -1.90 7.51
CA PHE A 29 2.87 -0.66 7.82
C PHE A 29 3.22 0.16 6.58
N GLY A 30 3.64 -0.47 5.49
CA GLY A 30 4.08 0.24 4.29
C GLY A 30 2.95 1.00 3.58
N ILE A 31 1.74 0.42 3.52
CA ILE A 31 0.58 1.07 2.88
C ILE A 31 0.24 2.41 3.53
N PRO A 32 0.01 2.50 4.86
CA PRO A 32 -0.28 3.78 5.49
C PRO A 32 0.91 4.75 5.44
N MET A 33 2.16 4.27 5.46
CA MET A 33 3.33 5.14 5.26
C MET A 33 3.31 5.82 3.89
N ILE A 34 3.02 5.06 2.82
CA ILE A 34 2.87 5.61 1.47
C ILE A 34 1.67 6.56 1.42
N ALA A 35 0.52 6.18 1.98
CA ALA A 35 -0.67 7.04 2.00
C ALA A 35 -0.42 8.38 2.70
N VAL A 36 0.19 8.36 3.88
CA VAL A 36 0.57 9.57 4.63
C VAL A 36 1.60 10.38 3.85
N SER A 37 2.60 9.74 3.24
CA SER A 37 3.62 10.44 2.45
C SER A 37 3.02 11.31 1.33
N ILE A 38 1.97 10.83 0.68
CA ILE A 38 1.25 11.55 -0.38
C ILE A 38 0.51 12.76 0.22
N LEU A 39 -0.14 12.60 1.37
CA LEU A 39 -0.80 13.71 2.08
C LEU A 39 0.19 14.79 2.50
N LEU A 40 1.43 14.41 2.86
CA LEU A 40 2.48 15.35 3.26
C LEU A 40 3.07 16.15 2.08
N VAL A 41 2.73 15.85 0.83
CA VAL A 41 3.19 16.63 -0.33
C VAL A 41 2.66 18.07 -0.27
N ILE A 42 1.40 18.27 0.12
CA ILE A 42 0.79 19.60 0.22
C ILE A 42 1.52 20.51 1.24
N PRO A 43 1.69 20.13 2.52
CA PRO A 43 2.41 20.96 3.49
C PRO A 43 3.88 21.18 3.14
N SER A 44 4.48 20.29 2.33
CA SER A 44 5.87 20.42 1.88
C SER A 44 6.14 21.66 1.03
N PHE A 45 5.12 22.27 0.41
CA PHE A 45 5.24 23.54 -0.30
C PHE A 45 5.29 24.76 0.62
N PHE A 46 4.82 24.61 1.86
CA PHE A 46 4.69 25.72 2.81
C PHE A 46 5.73 25.67 3.93
N VAL A 47 6.33 24.50 4.18
CA VAL A 47 7.30 24.29 5.25
C VAL A 47 8.63 23.77 4.66
N GLY A 48 9.66 24.62 4.70
CA GLY A 48 10.98 24.31 4.19
C GLY A 48 11.57 23.02 4.78
N GLY A 49 12.07 22.13 3.92
CA GLY A 49 12.68 20.86 4.32
C GLY A 49 11.69 19.75 4.71
N PHE A 50 10.40 20.05 4.82
CA PHE A 50 9.39 19.07 5.25
C PHE A 50 9.19 17.93 4.23
N TRP A 51 9.48 18.19 2.96
CA TRP A 51 9.48 17.17 1.89
C TRP A 51 10.37 15.96 2.18
N ARG A 52 11.41 16.10 3.03
CA ARG A 52 12.29 14.99 3.43
C ARG A 52 11.52 13.91 4.21
N PHE A 53 10.54 14.31 5.03
CA PHE A 53 9.68 13.37 5.74
C PHE A 53 8.72 12.66 4.78
N ALA A 54 8.11 13.39 3.85
CA ALA A 54 7.28 12.80 2.80
C ALA A 54 8.08 11.79 1.97
N LEU A 55 9.27 12.16 1.49
CA LEU A 55 10.15 11.28 0.75
C LEU A 55 10.59 10.06 1.57
N GLY A 56 10.98 10.27 2.83
CA GLY A 56 11.39 9.18 3.73
C GLY A 56 10.29 8.15 3.94
N LEU A 57 9.06 8.59 4.23
CA LEU A 57 7.90 7.71 4.37
C LEU A 57 7.57 6.98 3.07
N PHE A 58 7.64 7.66 1.94
CA PHE A 58 7.40 7.06 0.62
C PHE A 58 8.40 5.94 0.33
N VAL A 59 9.71 6.24 0.46
CA VAL A 59 10.78 5.29 0.17
C VAL A 59 10.74 4.10 1.13
N VAL A 60 10.65 4.35 2.44
CA VAL A 60 10.61 3.26 3.43
C VAL A 60 9.34 2.43 3.26
N GLY A 61 8.20 3.07 3.00
CA GLY A 61 6.94 2.38 2.73
C GLY A 61 7.06 1.41 1.56
N TRP A 62 7.65 1.84 0.43
CA TRP A 62 7.89 0.98 -0.73
C TRP A 62 8.89 -0.13 -0.46
N ILE A 63 9.99 0.14 0.26
CA ILE A 63 10.95 -0.89 0.67
C ILE A 63 10.23 -1.99 1.45
N LEU A 64 9.35 -1.63 2.40
CA LEU A 64 8.56 -2.60 3.13
C LEU A 64 7.65 -3.42 2.20
N GLN A 65 6.93 -2.80 1.26
CA GLN A 65 6.11 -3.54 0.29
C GLN A 65 6.95 -4.58 -0.47
N PHE A 66 8.11 -4.18 -1.00
CA PHE A 66 8.96 -5.07 -1.78
C PHE A 66 9.59 -6.19 -0.94
N ILE A 67 9.99 -5.91 0.31
CA ILE A 67 10.44 -6.95 1.24
C ILE A 67 9.32 -7.99 1.45
N GLY A 68 8.08 -7.53 1.62
CA GLY A 68 6.93 -8.41 1.72
C GLY A 68 6.77 -9.33 0.50
N HIS A 69 6.86 -8.77 -0.70
CA HIS A 69 6.78 -9.56 -1.94
C HIS A 69 7.98 -10.50 -2.14
N TRP A 70 9.16 -10.13 -1.67
CA TRP A 70 10.33 -11.02 -1.67
C TRP A 70 10.07 -12.28 -0.83
N PHE A 71 9.48 -12.13 0.37
CA PHE A 71 9.07 -13.29 1.19
C PHE A 71 7.87 -14.07 0.62
N GLU A 72 6.92 -13.39 -0.03
CA GLU A 72 5.78 -14.04 -0.68
C GLU A 72 6.20 -14.86 -1.91
N GLY A 73 7.33 -14.51 -2.54
CA GLY A 73 7.81 -15.13 -3.78
C GLY A 73 6.97 -14.79 -5.02
N LYS A 74 6.05 -13.83 -4.89
CA LYS A 74 5.14 -13.37 -5.97
C LYS A 74 5.41 -11.91 -6.30
N PRO A 75 5.35 -11.50 -7.58
CA PRO A 75 5.48 -10.10 -7.95
C PRO A 75 4.29 -9.27 -7.43
N PRO A 76 4.47 -7.96 -7.23
CA PRO A 76 3.37 -7.07 -6.85
C PRO A 76 2.22 -7.07 -7.86
N GLU A 77 0.97 -7.09 -7.40
CA GLU A 77 -0.21 -7.18 -8.28
C GLU A 77 -0.42 -5.93 -9.12
N PHE A 78 0.09 -4.77 -8.70
CA PHE A 78 -0.01 -3.57 -9.53
C PHE A 78 0.71 -3.70 -10.87
N MET A 79 1.63 -4.66 -11.01
CA MET A 79 2.27 -5.01 -12.28
C MET A 79 1.30 -5.70 -13.25
N LYS A 80 0.29 -6.40 -12.71
CA LYS A 80 -0.81 -6.96 -13.52
C LYS A 80 -1.85 -5.89 -13.80
N ASP A 81 -2.15 -5.08 -12.79
CA ASP A 81 -3.19 -4.06 -12.86
C ASP A 81 -2.97 -2.95 -11.82
N TYR A 82 -2.71 -1.72 -12.30
CA TYR A 82 -2.46 -0.55 -11.45
C TYR A 82 -3.54 -0.28 -10.39
N ARG A 83 -4.78 -0.77 -10.60
CA ARG A 83 -5.88 -0.64 -9.64
C ARG A 83 -5.54 -1.26 -8.28
N PHE A 84 -4.66 -2.26 -8.23
CA PHE A 84 -4.22 -2.88 -6.99
C PHE A 84 -3.50 -1.93 -6.02
N LEU A 85 -2.96 -0.81 -6.49
CA LEU A 85 -2.45 0.26 -5.61
C LEU A 85 -3.55 0.83 -4.70
N PHE A 86 -4.78 0.96 -5.22
CA PHE A 86 -5.93 1.44 -4.46
C PHE A 86 -6.61 0.32 -3.67
N VAL A 87 -6.58 -0.92 -4.19
CA VAL A 87 -7.10 -2.09 -3.48
C VAL A 87 -6.31 -2.35 -2.21
N GLY A 88 -4.98 -2.25 -2.24
CA GLY A 88 -4.15 -2.38 -1.03
C GLY A 88 -4.56 -1.38 0.06
N MET A 89 -4.81 -0.12 -0.30
CA MET A 89 -5.33 0.90 0.63
C MET A 89 -6.69 0.50 1.22
N ARG A 90 -7.61 0.00 0.39
CA ARG A 90 -8.94 -0.47 0.83
C ARG A 90 -8.85 -1.68 1.75
N TRP A 91 -8.00 -2.65 1.42
CA TRP A 91 -7.70 -3.80 2.26
C TRP A 91 -7.19 -3.37 3.64
N TRP A 92 -6.23 -2.44 3.69
CA TRP A 92 -5.69 -1.93 4.95
C TRP A 92 -6.75 -1.24 5.80
N MET A 93 -7.62 -0.43 5.18
CA MET A 93 -8.74 0.22 5.89
C MET A 93 -9.73 -0.80 6.44
N LYS A 94 -10.15 -1.78 5.62
CA LYS A 94 -11.07 -2.86 6.04
C LYS A 94 -10.47 -3.65 7.20
N LYS A 95 -9.18 -3.98 7.15
CA LYS A 95 -8.49 -4.72 8.22
C LYS A 95 -8.32 -3.93 9.52
N THR A 96 -8.24 -2.59 9.44
CA THR A 96 -7.90 -1.72 10.58
C THR A 96 -9.13 -1.12 11.27
N PHE A 97 -10.19 -0.82 10.50
CA PHE A 97 -11.36 -0.09 10.98
C PHE A 97 -12.70 -0.81 10.76
N GLY A 98 -12.72 -1.90 10.00
CA GLY A 98 -13.90 -2.71 9.72
C GLY A 98 -13.91 -4.00 10.53
#